data_AF-A0A848UBK6-F1
#
_entry.id   AF-A0A848UBK6-F1
#
_cell.length_a   1.000
_cell.length_b   1.000
_cell.length_c   1.000
_cell.angle_alpha   90.00
_cell.angle_beta   90.00
_cell.angle_gamma   90.00
#
_symmetry.space_group_name_H-M   'P 1'
#
loop_
_entity.id
_entity.type
_entity.pdbx_description
1 polymer ?
#
loop_
_entity_poly.entity_id
_entity_poly.type
_entity_poly.pdbx_seq_one_letter_code
_entity_poly.pdbx_strand_id
1 'polypeptide(L)'
;MNRSLFAPVGLALLGIAGIVAYLTLEPTRTTEWLAFGVPALAAAAVYGAMVLHRPARPVPWFLYGTGIAVFGLAALVRASEWYGDSGMMFPAGAEAVAVLAYPSLFVATISITSGRRHARDLLAGSEPIIYAIALTALVWLAVTGPYLDDSRLPMTRESWIWIFPLFDGLLALLALRRVGNDDRNHWLFGVMTLGFLLLGASHIATAWSAFDDQLALGGPLAASALAGPLVLGLVATLPAIPKVTAATGEPFRVHWSQIFGLLFAALIPLGALILMLASGLSSMSSFIVVSIATVCVIVLALARMWRLVDQVRLLTEQRGHARLAAMVEHSSDVVLLADDEGHVNYASPGLRATLGYDPESWSGRHLFDVVIDEDREAAVRQFERLVEYGHGGTVEFEAGLIHADGQHRKANVVVANLVGGAAVDGIVATFRDVTEQRNLERQLSHR
;
A
#
# COMPACT_ATOMS: atom_id res chain seq x y z
N MET A 1 -7.23 11.63 35.77
CA MET A 1 -7.32 10.34 35.04
C MET A 1 -7.89 10.62 33.65
N ASN A 2 -7.16 10.28 32.58
CA ASN A 2 -7.51 10.69 31.22
C ASN A 2 -8.87 10.08 30.82
N ARG A 3 -9.86 10.90 30.41
CA ARG A 3 -11.22 10.42 30.07
C ARG A 3 -11.22 9.32 28.99
N SER A 4 -10.14 9.28 28.20
CA SER A 4 -9.90 8.31 27.14
C SER A 4 -9.60 6.88 27.61
N LEU A 5 -9.29 6.65 28.88
CA LEU A 5 -8.98 5.31 29.41
C LEU A 5 -10.15 4.63 30.13
N PHE A 6 -11.26 5.33 30.39
CA PHE A 6 -12.40 4.73 31.10
C PHE A 6 -13.10 3.63 30.30
N ALA A 7 -13.28 3.83 28.99
CA ALA A 7 -13.91 2.83 28.12
C ALA A 7 -13.12 1.51 28.03
N PRO A 8 -11.80 1.51 27.71
CA PRO A 8 -11.03 0.26 27.67
C PRO A 8 -10.92 -0.41 29.05
N VAL A 9 -10.74 0.37 30.13
CA VAL A 9 -10.68 -0.20 31.49
C VAL A 9 -12.03 -0.81 31.90
N GLY A 10 -13.14 -0.13 31.59
CA GLY A 10 -14.49 -0.65 31.88
C GLY A 10 -14.79 -1.95 31.13
N LEU A 11 -14.45 -2.03 29.83
CA LEU A 11 -14.60 -3.26 29.05
C LEU A 11 -13.72 -4.38 29.58
N ALA A 12 -12.47 -4.09 29.94
CA ALA A 12 -11.56 -5.09 30.50
C ALA A 12 -12.09 -5.64 31.83
N LEU A 13 -12.56 -4.77 32.73
CA LEU A 13 -13.13 -5.19 34.03
C LEU A 13 -14.39 -6.05 33.85
N LEU A 14 -15.31 -5.65 32.97
CA LEU A 14 -16.52 -6.42 32.67
C LEU A 14 -16.19 -7.77 32.02
N GLY A 15 -15.23 -7.81 31.10
CA GLY A 15 -14.77 -9.04 30.48
C GLY A 15 -14.10 -10.00 31.48
N ILE A 16 -13.19 -9.48 32.31
CA ILE A 16 -12.55 -10.26 33.38
C ILE A 16 -13.60 -10.78 34.36
N ALA A 17 -14.57 -9.95 34.77
CA ALA A 17 -15.66 -10.39 35.62
C ALA A 17 -16.50 -11.50 34.97
N GLY A 18 -16.74 -11.42 33.66
CA GLY A 18 -17.40 -12.48 32.89
C GLY A 18 -16.60 -13.79 32.86
N ILE A 19 -15.28 -13.71 32.66
CA ILE A 19 -14.37 -14.88 32.68
C ILE A 19 -14.32 -15.50 34.09
N VAL A 20 -14.21 -14.68 35.14
CA VAL A 20 -14.22 -15.16 36.52
C VAL A 20 -15.57 -15.80 36.86
N ALA A 21 -16.69 -15.18 36.49
CA ALA A 21 -18.01 -15.76 36.67
C ALA A 21 -18.12 -17.13 35.97
N TYR A 22 -17.64 -17.23 34.73
CA TYR A 22 -17.62 -18.48 33.98
C TYR A 22 -16.81 -19.59 34.67
N LEU A 23 -15.68 -19.25 35.30
CA LEU A 23 -14.82 -20.21 36.02
C LEU A 23 -15.35 -20.62 37.40
N THR A 24 -16.16 -19.78 38.04
CA THR A 24 -16.60 -19.98 39.43
C THR A 24 -17.98 -20.61 39.56
N LEU A 25 -18.83 -20.44 38.54
CA LEU A 25 -20.18 -20.98 38.56
C LEU A 25 -20.18 -22.45 38.14
N GLU A 26 -21.13 -23.22 38.67
CA GLU A 26 -21.28 -24.63 38.31
C GLU A 26 -21.57 -24.78 36.81
N PRO A 27 -20.90 -25.71 36.11
CA PRO A 27 -21.05 -25.89 34.67
C PRO A 27 -22.45 -26.41 34.34
N THR A 28 -23.34 -25.48 34.05
CA THR A 28 -24.73 -25.67 33.67
C THR A 28 -24.98 -25.04 32.30
N ARG A 29 -26.09 -25.40 31.65
CA ARG A 29 -26.49 -24.77 30.39
C ARG A 29 -26.53 -23.24 30.46
N THR A 30 -26.94 -22.71 31.60
CA THR A 30 -27.04 -21.26 31.85
C THR A 30 -25.69 -20.58 32.02
N THR A 31 -24.70 -21.26 32.61
CA THR A 31 -23.34 -20.69 32.77
C THR A 31 -22.58 -20.73 31.46
N GLU A 32 -22.83 -21.72 30.60
CA GLU A 32 -22.24 -21.74 29.26
C GLU A 32 -22.73 -20.63 28.33
N TRP A 33 -23.91 -20.07 28.59
CA TRP A 33 -24.34 -18.86 27.90
C TRP A 33 -23.48 -17.63 28.26
N LEU A 34 -22.74 -17.66 29.38
CA LEU A 34 -21.76 -16.60 29.68
C LEU A 34 -20.59 -16.61 28.69
N ALA A 35 -20.29 -17.75 28.07
CA ALA A 35 -19.26 -17.83 27.01
C ALA A 35 -19.67 -17.06 25.74
N PHE A 36 -20.98 -16.90 25.47
CA PHE A 36 -21.49 -15.97 24.45
C PHE A 36 -21.32 -14.51 24.88
N GLY A 37 -21.49 -14.24 26.18
CA GLY A 37 -21.50 -12.89 26.74
C GLY A 37 -20.23 -12.10 26.47
N VAL A 38 -19.05 -12.72 26.62
CA VAL A 38 -17.76 -11.99 26.45
C VAL A 38 -17.51 -11.56 25.00
N PRO A 39 -17.62 -12.44 23.97
CA PRO A 39 -17.53 -12.01 22.57
C PRO A 39 -18.65 -11.01 22.17
N ALA A 40 -19.87 -11.18 22.68
CA ALA A 40 -20.96 -10.25 22.42
C ALA A 40 -20.68 -8.86 23.01
N LEU A 41 -20.15 -8.78 24.23
CA LEU A 41 -19.70 -7.53 24.86
C LEU A 41 -18.55 -6.90 24.08
N ALA A 42 -17.59 -7.70 23.61
CA ALA A 42 -16.49 -7.22 22.76
C ALA A 42 -17.00 -6.62 21.44
N ALA A 43 -17.92 -7.31 20.75
CA ALA A 43 -18.55 -6.80 19.53
C ALA A 43 -19.38 -5.53 19.79
N ALA A 44 -20.18 -5.50 20.86
CA ALA A 44 -20.94 -4.33 21.28
C ALA A 44 -20.03 -3.13 21.59
N ALA A 45 -18.87 -3.37 22.20
CA ALA A 45 -17.87 -2.34 22.44
C ALA A 45 -17.27 -1.78 21.14
N VAL A 46 -17.02 -2.64 20.14
CA VAL A 46 -16.59 -2.20 18.81
C VAL A 46 -17.65 -1.29 18.17
N TYR A 47 -18.91 -1.72 18.15
CA TYR A 47 -20.00 -0.91 17.59
C TYR A 47 -20.24 0.40 18.36
N GLY A 48 -20.21 0.34 19.70
CA GLY A 48 -20.32 1.52 20.56
C GLY A 48 -19.17 2.50 20.32
N ALA A 49 -17.95 2.01 20.17
CA ALA A 49 -16.81 2.83 19.85
C ALA A 49 -16.89 3.46 18.46
N MET A 50 -17.50 2.78 17.48
CA MET A 50 -17.77 3.40 16.16
C MET A 50 -18.72 4.59 16.28
N VAL A 51 -19.77 4.48 17.10
CA VAL A 51 -20.74 5.56 17.33
C VAL A 51 -20.09 6.74 18.07
N LEU A 52 -19.26 6.44 19.09
CA LEU A 52 -18.58 7.44 19.92
C LEU A 52 -17.43 8.15 19.20
N HIS A 53 -16.55 7.39 18.56
CA HIS A 53 -15.33 7.92 17.94
C HIS A 53 -15.52 8.38 16.50
N ARG A 54 -16.64 8.02 15.85
CA ARG A 54 -16.95 8.33 14.44
C ARG A 54 -15.73 8.18 13.53
N PRO A 55 -15.17 6.95 13.42
CA PRO A 55 -13.98 6.71 12.63
C PRO A 55 -14.23 7.15 11.18
N ALA A 56 -13.21 7.69 10.54
CA ALA A 56 -13.31 8.15 9.15
C ALA A 56 -13.69 7.02 8.17
N ARG A 57 -13.51 5.76 8.57
CA ARG A 57 -13.90 4.56 7.83
C ARG A 57 -14.73 3.64 8.74
N PRO A 58 -16.05 3.67 8.69
CA PRO A 58 -16.87 2.82 9.56
C PRO A 58 -16.94 1.36 9.10
N VAL A 59 -16.94 1.09 7.79
CA VAL A 59 -17.12 -0.26 7.23
C VAL A 59 -16.11 -1.29 7.74
N PRO A 60 -14.79 -1.01 7.80
CA PRO A 60 -13.82 -1.98 8.31
C PRO A 60 -14.06 -2.35 9.78
N TRP A 61 -14.44 -1.37 10.61
CA TRP A 61 -14.74 -1.60 12.03
C TRP A 61 -16.07 -2.32 12.22
N PHE A 62 -17.05 -2.08 11.34
CA PHE A 62 -18.30 -2.85 11.32
C PHE A 62 -18.00 -4.33 11.05
N LEU A 63 -17.24 -4.62 9.99
CA LEU A 63 -16.84 -5.99 9.63
C LEU A 63 -16.01 -6.64 10.75
N TYR A 64 -15.14 -5.87 11.41
CA TYR A 64 -14.36 -6.34 12.55
C TYR A 64 -15.26 -6.78 13.72
N GLY A 65 -16.23 -5.93 14.09
CA GLY A 65 -17.22 -6.25 15.12
C GLY A 65 -18.11 -7.43 14.74
N THR A 66 -18.49 -7.53 13.46
CA THR A 66 -19.32 -8.64 12.95
C THR A 66 -18.59 -9.97 13.07
N GLY A 67 -17.30 -10.03 12.75
CA GLY A 67 -16.52 -11.26 12.94
C GLY A 67 -16.46 -11.71 14.41
N ILE A 68 -16.24 -10.76 15.33
CA ILE A 68 -16.26 -11.05 16.77
C ILE A 68 -17.66 -11.50 17.23
N ALA A 69 -18.73 -10.90 16.70
CA ALA A 69 -20.11 -11.29 17.01
C ALA A 69 -20.43 -12.72 16.53
N VAL A 70 -19.91 -13.12 15.37
CA VAL A 70 -20.06 -14.50 14.85
C VAL A 70 -19.37 -15.51 15.75
N PHE A 71 -18.20 -15.21 16.32
CA PHE A 71 -17.60 -16.06 17.36
C PHE A 71 -18.47 -16.18 18.61
N GLY A 72 -19.14 -15.09 19.00
CA GLY A 72 -20.17 -15.15 20.04
C GLY A 72 -21.28 -16.13 19.67
N LEU A 73 -21.86 -15.98 18.48
CA LEU A 73 -22.92 -16.89 17.99
C LEU A 73 -22.45 -18.36 17.99
N ALA A 74 -21.20 -18.63 17.60
CA ALA A 74 -20.63 -19.97 17.67
C ALA A 74 -20.56 -20.51 19.11
N ALA A 75 -20.19 -19.68 20.08
CA ALA A 75 -20.21 -20.07 21.50
C ALA A 75 -21.63 -20.37 22.01
N LEU A 76 -22.64 -19.64 21.53
CA LEU A 76 -24.04 -19.91 21.86
C LEU A 76 -24.51 -21.25 21.28
N VAL A 77 -24.15 -21.54 20.03
CA VAL A 77 -24.46 -22.82 19.38
C VAL A 77 -23.78 -23.97 20.14
N ARG A 78 -22.50 -23.83 20.51
CA ARG A 78 -21.77 -24.84 21.30
C ARG A 78 -22.45 -25.15 22.63
N ALA A 79 -22.86 -24.13 23.37
CA ALA A 79 -23.57 -24.29 24.63
C ALA A 79 -24.93 -25.01 24.45
N SER A 80 -25.59 -24.81 23.31
CA SER A 80 -26.86 -25.47 22.98
C SER A 80 -26.68 -26.93 22.59
N GLU A 81 -25.61 -27.27 21.87
CA GLU A 81 -25.30 -28.62 21.42
C GLU A 81 -24.84 -29.51 22.59
N TRP A 82 -24.00 -28.97 23.48
CA TRP A 82 -23.45 -29.73 24.61
C TRP A 82 -24.51 -30.18 25.63
N TYR A 83 -25.50 -29.32 25.92
CA TYR A 83 -26.60 -29.64 26.84
C TYR A 83 -27.88 -30.08 26.11
N GLY A 84 -27.80 -30.35 24.80
CA GLY A 84 -28.89 -30.92 24.01
C GLY A 84 -28.87 -32.46 24.02
N ASP A 85 -29.88 -33.07 23.42
CA ASP A 85 -30.04 -34.55 23.38
C ASP A 85 -29.00 -35.28 22.52
N SER A 86 -28.12 -34.55 21.81
CA SER A 86 -27.23 -35.08 20.77
C SER A 86 -25.87 -35.57 21.30
N GLY A 87 -25.46 -35.17 22.51
CA GLY A 87 -24.09 -35.37 22.99
C GLY A 87 -23.04 -34.58 22.17
N MET A 88 -21.80 -34.45 22.67
CA MET A 88 -20.77 -33.73 21.91
C MET A 88 -20.33 -34.57 20.70
N MET A 89 -20.62 -34.08 19.49
CA MET A 89 -19.96 -34.54 18.28
C MET A 89 -19.01 -33.45 17.84
N PHE A 90 -17.72 -33.59 18.11
CA PHE A 90 -16.72 -32.76 17.46
C PHE A 90 -16.42 -33.36 16.08
N PRO A 91 -16.35 -32.57 14.98
CA PRO A 91 -16.82 -31.19 14.82
C PRO A 91 -18.35 -31.08 14.85
N ALA A 92 -18.88 -29.97 15.38
CA ALA A 92 -20.30 -29.69 15.55
C ALA A 92 -20.76 -28.49 14.69
N GLY A 93 -22.01 -28.07 14.85
CA GLY A 93 -22.53 -26.85 14.22
C GLY A 93 -21.84 -25.59 14.73
N ALA A 94 -21.33 -25.59 15.97
CA ALA A 94 -20.56 -24.48 16.52
C ALA A 94 -19.30 -24.15 15.69
N GLU A 95 -18.53 -25.16 15.27
CA GLU A 95 -17.33 -24.99 14.47
C GLU A 95 -17.68 -24.47 13.07
N ALA A 96 -18.76 -24.96 12.45
CA ALA A 96 -19.24 -24.46 11.17
C ALA A 96 -19.63 -22.97 11.22
N VAL A 97 -20.30 -22.53 12.29
CA VAL A 97 -20.65 -21.12 12.52
C VAL A 97 -19.39 -20.28 12.77
N ALA A 98 -18.42 -20.78 13.53
CA ALA A 98 -17.18 -20.06 13.83
C ALA A 98 -16.37 -19.75 12.56
N VAL A 99 -16.33 -20.65 11.58
CA VAL A 99 -15.61 -20.43 10.30
C VAL A 99 -16.16 -19.20 9.54
N LEU A 100 -17.44 -18.90 9.67
CA LEU A 100 -18.08 -17.74 9.02
C LEU A 100 -17.57 -16.38 9.54
N ALA A 101 -16.86 -16.35 10.67
CA ALA A 101 -16.26 -15.12 11.20
C ALA A 101 -15.10 -14.63 10.33
N TYR A 102 -14.30 -15.55 9.77
CA TYR A 102 -13.02 -15.24 9.15
C TYR A 102 -13.09 -14.31 7.94
N PRO A 103 -14.01 -14.48 6.96
CA PRO A 103 -14.09 -13.57 5.81
C PRO A 103 -14.25 -12.10 6.24
N SER A 104 -15.08 -11.84 7.25
CA SER A 104 -15.30 -10.48 7.77
C SER A 104 -14.05 -9.93 8.49
N LEU A 105 -13.38 -10.76 9.31
CA LEU A 105 -12.16 -10.39 10.02
C LEU A 105 -10.98 -10.15 9.06
N PHE A 106 -10.88 -10.90 7.98
CA PHE A 106 -9.87 -10.67 6.94
C PHE A 106 -10.07 -9.33 6.27
N VAL A 107 -11.27 -9.07 5.73
CA VAL A 107 -11.57 -7.81 5.05
C VAL A 107 -11.39 -6.63 6.00
N ALA A 108 -11.83 -6.76 7.25
CA ALA A 108 -11.64 -5.76 8.29
C ALA A 108 -10.16 -5.48 8.57
N THR A 109 -9.37 -6.52 8.88
CA THR A 109 -7.97 -6.40 9.26
C THR A 109 -7.14 -5.81 8.12
N ILE A 110 -7.37 -6.25 6.89
CA ILE A 110 -6.73 -5.69 5.69
C ILE A 110 -7.09 -4.21 5.51
N SER A 111 -8.36 -3.86 5.68
CA SER A 111 -8.84 -2.50 5.49
C SER A 111 -8.40 -1.53 6.59
N ILE A 112 -8.23 -2.01 7.82
CA ILE A 112 -7.70 -1.25 8.96
C ILE A 112 -6.18 -1.05 8.83
N THR A 113 -5.47 -2.06 8.33
CA THR A 113 -4.01 -2.02 8.13
C THR A 113 -3.58 -1.35 6.81
N SER A 114 -4.50 -0.88 5.96
CA SER A 114 -4.22 -0.17 4.70
C SER A 114 -4.60 1.34 4.74
N GLY A 115 -3.72 2.25 4.30
CA GLY A 115 -3.84 3.72 4.52
C GLY A 115 -4.85 4.49 3.63
N ARG A 116 -5.01 5.82 3.86
CA ARG A 116 -6.03 6.73 3.24
C ARG A 116 -6.00 6.83 1.71
N ARG A 117 -4.82 7.04 1.10
CA ARG A 117 -4.65 6.99 -0.37
C ARG A 117 -4.73 5.56 -0.94
N HIS A 118 -4.58 4.55 -0.09
CA HIS A 118 -4.51 3.14 -0.48
C HIS A 118 -5.84 2.38 -0.43
N ALA A 119 -6.95 2.95 0.07
CA ALA A 119 -8.25 2.24 0.10
C ALA A 119 -9.30 2.79 -0.87
N ARG A 120 -9.09 3.97 -1.48
CA ARG A 120 -9.88 4.37 -2.66
C ARG A 120 -9.49 3.52 -3.88
N ASP A 121 -8.25 3.04 -3.87
CA ASP A 121 -7.76 1.95 -4.69
C ASP A 121 -7.88 0.63 -3.90
N LEU A 122 -8.99 -0.09 -4.01
CA LEU A 122 -9.12 -1.47 -3.48
C LEU A 122 -7.95 -2.39 -3.90
N LEU A 123 -7.22 -2.02 -4.97
CA LEU A 123 -6.06 -2.71 -5.55
C LEU A 123 -4.68 -2.16 -5.10
N ALA A 124 -4.60 -1.03 -4.38
CA ALA A 124 -3.31 -0.51 -3.89
C ALA A 124 -2.87 -1.20 -2.59
N GLY A 125 -3.81 -1.79 -1.84
CA GLY A 125 -3.57 -2.72 -0.73
C GLY A 125 -3.74 -4.18 -1.11
N SER A 126 -3.53 -4.54 -2.39
CA SER A 126 -3.76 -5.90 -2.87
C SER A 126 -2.83 -6.94 -2.25
N GLU A 127 -1.64 -6.55 -1.78
CA GLU A 127 -0.67 -7.47 -1.14
C GLU A 127 -1.28 -8.32 -0.02
N PRO A 128 -1.87 -7.74 1.05
CA PRO A 128 -2.61 -8.51 2.07
C PRO A 128 -3.72 -9.41 1.52
N ILE A 129 -4.45 -8.95 0.50
CA ILE A 129 -5.55 -9.71 -0.11
C ILE A 129 -5.01 -10.91 -0.87
N ILE A 130 -3.92 -10.71 -1.63
CA ILE A 130 -3.19 -11.74 -2.36
C ILE A 130 -2.65 -12.78 -1.37
N TYR A 131 -2.02 -12.34 -0.27
CA TYR A 131 -1.54 -13.25 0.79
C TYR A 131 -2.68 -14.02 1.44
N ALA A 132 -3.79 -13.36 1.75
CA ALA A 132 -4.94 -13.99 2.38
C ALA A 132 -5.59 -15.03 1.46
N ILE A 133 -5.81 -14.71 0.19
CA ILE A 133 -6.37 -15.65 -0.80
C ILE A 133 -5.41 -16.83 -1.02
N ALA A 134 -4.11 -16.57 -1.19
CA ALA A 134 -3.10 -17.60 -1.40
C ALA A 134 -3.02 -18.58 -0.21
N LEU A 135 -2.96 -18.05 1.02
CA LEU A 135 -2.90 -18.90 2.20
C LEU A 135 -4.22 -19.61 2.47
N THR A 136 -5.37 -18.94 2.28
CA THR A 136 -6.69 -19.59 2.42
C THR A 136 -6.83 -20.76 1.46
N ALA A 137 -6.37 -20.61 0.22
CA ALA A 137 -6.37 -21.70 -0.77
C ALA A 137 -5.43 -22.85 -0.38
N LEU A 138 -4.25 -22.53 0.17
CA LEU A 138 -3.33 -23.54 0.70
C LEU A 138 -3.94 -24.31 1.88
N VAL A 139 -4.57 -23.60 2.81
CA VAL A 139 -5.27 -24.20 3.96
C VAL A 139 -6.44 -25.06 3.49
N TRP A 140 -7.23 -24.57 2.53
CA TRP A 140 -8.30 -25.34 1.90
C TRP A 140 -7.76 -26.65 1.33
N LEU A 141 -6.67 -26.60 0.55
CA LEU A 141 -6.05 -27.78 -0.03
C LEU A 141 -5.57 -28.78 1.04
N ALA A 142 -4.93 -28.28 2.10
CA ALA A 142 -4.33 -29.13 3.12
C ALA A 142 -5.37 -29.77 4.06
N VAL A 143 -6.49 -29.08 4.32
CA VAL A 143 -7.38 -29.43 5.44
C VAL A 143 -8.83 -29.66 5.02
N THR A 144 -9.37 -28.90 4.07
CA THR A 144 -10.81 -28.90 3.77
C THR A 144 -11.16 -29.71 2.52
N GLY A 145 -10.38 -29.51 1.47
CA GLY A 145 -10.60 -30.07 0.14
C GLY A 145 -10.61 -31.60 0.04
N PRO A 146 -9.66 -32.33 0.66
CA PRO A 146 -9.62 -33.79 0.62
C PRO A 146 -10.87 -34.47 1.21
N TYR A 147 -11.59 -33.80 2.11
CA TYR A 147 -12.70 -34.39 2.88
C TYR A 147 -14.09 -34.05 2.33
N LEU A 148 -14.23 -32.98 1.54
CA LEU A 148 -15.53 -32.58 0.98
C LEU A 148 -15.97 -33.44 -0.22
N ASP A 149 -15.02 -34.06 -0.90
CA ASP A 149 -15.27 -34.70 -2.18
C ASP A 149 -15.17 -36.24 -2.15
N ASP A 150 -14.50 -36.81 -1.14
CA ASP A 150 -14.57 -38.25 -0.90
C ASP A 150 -15.71 -38.55 0.08
N SER A 151 -16.87 -38.87 -0.47
CA SER A 151 -18.05 -39.34 0.30
C SER A 151 -17.80 -40.58 1.18
N ARG A 152 -16.62 -41.21 1.09
CA ARG A 152 -16.19 -42.34 1.93
C ARG A 152 -15.17 -41.95 3.01
N LEU A 153 -14.55 -40.79 2.92
CA LEU A 153 -13.71 -40.23 3.98
C LEU A 153 -14.55 -39.20 4.74
N PRO A 154 -15.24 -39.57 5.84
CA PRO A 154 -15.85 -38.56 6.70
C PRO A 154 -14.78 -37.55 7.08
N MET A 155 -15.10 -36.24 7.12
CA MET A 155 -14.23 -35.23 7.73
C MET A 155 -13.75 -35.78 9.07
N THR A 156 -12.48 -36.19 9.15
CA THR A 156 -11.97 -36.72 10.40
C THR A 156 -11.90 -35.57 11.40
N ARG A 157 -12.19 -35.87 12.67
CA ARG A 157 -12.15 -34.88 13.76
C ARG A 157 -10.81 -34.13 13.81
N GLU A 158 -9.73 -34.81 13.41
CA GLU A 158 -8.35 -34.31 13.38
C GLU A 158 -8.16 -33.07 12.51
N SER A 159 -8.83 -32.99 11.35
CA SER A 159 -8.65 -31.87 10.42
C SER A 159 -9.20 -30.55 10.96
N TRP A 160 -10.29 -30.61 11.71
CA TRP A 160 -10.92 -29.43 12.31
C TRP A 160 -10.06 -28.73 13.36
N ILE A 161 -9.11 -29.45 13.95
CA ILE A 161 -8.17 -28.90 14.94
C ILE A 161 -7.27 -27.82 14.33
N TRP A 162 -6.89 -27.98 13.06
CA TRP A 162 -5.90 -27.12 12.42
C TRP A 162 -6.49 -25.92 11.67
N ILE A 163 -7.78 -25.94 11.31
CA ILE A 163 -8.42 -24.88 10.52
C ILE A 163 -8.35 -23.53 11.23
N PHE A 164 -8.79 -23.47 12.49
CA PHE A 164 -8.91 -22.21 13.23
C PHE A 164 -7.55 -21.57 13.55
N PRO A 165 -6.55 -22.29 14.11
CA PRO A 165 -5.27 -21.69 14.46
C PRO A 165 -4.49 -21.16 13.25
N LEU A 166 -4.67 -21.78 12.08
CA LEU A 166 -4.08 -21.30 10.83
C LEU A 166 -4.66 -19.94 10.40
N PHE A 167 -5.98 -19.78 10.46
CA PHE A 167 -6.62 -18.50 10.15
C PHE A 167 -6.27 -17.42 11.19
N ASP A 168 -6.21 -17.78 12.47
CA ASP A 168 -5.84 -16.87 13.55
C ASP A 168 -4.39 -16.39 13.39
N GLY A 169 -3.47 -17.30 13.05
CA GLY A 169 -2.08 -16.98 12.74
C GLY A 169 -1.95 -16.04 11.53
N LEU A 170 -2.76 -16.22 10.48
CA LEU A 170 -2.77 -15.32 9.33
C LEU A 170 -3.24 -13.91 9.70
N LEU A 171 -4.33 -13.80 10.47
CA LEU A 171 -4.82 -12.52 10.97
C LEU A 171 -3.79 -11.83 11.88
N ALA A 172 -3.09 -12.60 12.72
CA ALA A 172 -1.99 -12.12 13.56
C ALA A 172 -0.82 -11.56 12.72
N LEU A 173 -0.42 -12.26 11.65
CA LEU A 173 0.62 -11.81 10.72
C LEU A 173 0.24 -10.52 9.98
N LEU A 174 -1.02 -10.42 9.53
CA LEU A 174 -1.54 -9.21 8.88
C LEU A 174 -1.49 -8.00 9.81
N ALA A 175 -1.84 -8.19 11.08
CA ALA A 175 -1.72 -7.16 12.11
C ALA A 175 -0.24 -6.82 12.41
N LEU A 176 0.62 -7.83 12.55
CA LEU A 176 2.02 -7.68 12.96
C LEU A 176 2.84 -6.82 11.99
N ARG A 177 2.52 -6.86 10.69
CA ARG A 177 3.19 -6.08 9.64
C ARG A 177 3.23 -4.56 9.94
N ARG A 178 2.27 -4.05 10.72
CA ARG A 178 2.19 -2.63 11.08
C ARG A 178 2.91 -2.26 12.38
N VAL A 179 3.42 -3.24 13.14
CA VAL A 179 4.11 -3.03 14.41
C VAL A 179 5.51 -2.43 14.23
N GLY A 180 6.16 -2.67 13.09
CA GLY A 180 7.54 -2.23 12.82
C GLY A 180 7.68 -0.91 12.04
N ASN A 181 6.59 -0.26 11.63
CA ASN A 181 6.65 1.04 10.95
C ASN A 181 6.66 2.18 11.97
N ASP A 182 7.31 3.30 11.63
CA ASP A 182 7.53 4.52 12.44
C ASP A 182 6.23 5.32 12.76
N ASP A 183 5.10 4.61 12.81
CA ASP A 183 3.77 5.15 13.03
C ASP A 183 3.48 5.18 14.53
N ARG A 184 3.06 6.33 15.05
CA ARG A 184 2.86 6.61 16.48
C ARG A 184 1.82 5.71 17.17
N ASN A 185 1.14 4.85 16.40
CA ASN A 185 0.09 3.92 16.80
C ASN A 185 0.46 2.44 16.59
N HIS A 186 1.72 2.09 16.34
CA HIS A 186 2.19 0.72 16.09
C HIS A 186 1.78 -0.28 17.19
N TRP A 187 1.68 0.18 18.44
CA TRP A 187 1.27 -0.63 19.59
C TRP A 187 -0.16 -1.17 19.48
N LEU A 188 -1.09 -0.48 18.82
CA LEU A 188 -2.46 -0.98 18.59
C LEU A 188 -2.46 -2.27 17.78
N PHE A 189 -1.62 -2.30 16.75
CA PHE A 189 -1.46 -3.48 15.91
C PHE A 189 -0.80 -4.61 16.70
N GLY A 190 0.08 -4.30 17.65
CA GLY A 190 0.63 -5.27 18.60
C GLY A 190 -0.46 -5.88 19.50
N VAL A 191 -1.39 -5.07 20.02
CA VAL A 191 -2.54 -5.55 20.81
C VAL A 191 -3.48 -6.41 19.94
N MET A 192 -3.72 -6.00 18.68
CA MET A 192 -4.53 -6.78 17.75
C MET A 192 -3.88 -8.13 17.40
N THR A 193 -2.56 -8.14 17.15
CA THR A 193 -1.78 -9.39 16.97
C THR A 193 -1.87 -10.28 18.20
N LEU A 194 -1.71 -9.72 19.40
CA LEU A 194 -1.87 -10.47 20.65
C LEU A 194 -3.27 -11.09 20.76
N GLY A 195 -4.32 -10.35 20.42
CA GLY A 195 -5.69 -10.85 20.41
C GLY A 195 -5.88 -12.05 19.49
N PHE A 196 -5.35 -11.99 18.26
CA PHE A 196 -5.41 -13.12 17.33
C PHE A 196 -4.57 -14.32 17.77
N LEU A 197 -3.37 -14.09 18.34
CA LEU A 197 -2.54 -15.18 18.89
C LEU A 197 -3.21 -15.88 20.07
N LEU A 198 -3.87 -15.13 20.97
CA LEU A 198 -4.65 -15.70 22.06
C LEU A 198 -5.84 -16.51 21.56
N LEU A 199 -6.50 -16.04 20.49
CA LEU A 199 -7.61 -16.73 19.85
C LEU A 199 -7.13 -18.08 19.25
N GLY A 200 -6.03 -18.07 18.49
CA GLY A 200 -5.42 -19.27 17.93
C GLY A 200 -4.92 -20.26 18.99
N ALA A 201 -4.24 -19.78 20.02
CA ALA A 201 -3.79 -20.62 21.13
C ALA A 201 -4.97 -21.28 21.86
N SER A 202 -6.06 -20.53 22.07
CA SER A 202 -7.27 -21.10 22.65
C SER A 202 -7.91 -22.15 21.74
N HIS A 203 -8.05 -21.87 20.44
CA HIS A 203 -8.61 -22.83 19.50
C HIS A 203 -7.81 -24.14 19.44
N ILE A 204 -6.48 -24.09 19.46
CA ILE A 204 -5.63 -25.30 19.60
C ILE A 204 -6.01 -26.04 20.88
N ALA A 205 -6.02 -25.33 22.00
CA ALA A 205 -6.21 -25.93 23.32
C ALA A 205 -7.61 -26.57 23.46
N THR A 206 -8.66 -25.87 23.03
CA THR A 206 -10.04 -26.37 23.08
C THR A 206 -10.29 -27.47 22.06
N ALA A 207 -9.75 -27.37 20.84
CA ALA A 207 -9.96 -28.39 19.82
C ALA A 207 -9.24 -29.69 20.16
N TRP A 208 -8.01 -29.63 20.70
CA TRP A 208 -7.28 -30.82 21.14
C TRP A 208 -7.97 -31.51 22.31
N SER A 209 -8.47 -30.75 23.27
CA SER A 209 -9.19 -31.32 24.41
C SER A 209 -10.57 -31.86 24.03
N ALA A 210 -11.25 -31.23 23.07
CA ALA A 210 -12.49 -31.78 22.50
C ALA A 210 -12.23 -33.07 21.71
N PHE A 211 -11.07 -33.15 21.05
CA PHE A 211 -10.65 -34.33 20.31
C PHE A 211 -10.42 -35.54 21.23
N ASP A 212 -9.78 -35.33 22.39
CA ASP A 212 -9.54 -36.37 23.40
C ASP A 212 -10.76 -36.63 24.32
N ASP A 213 -11.93 -36.06 24.03
CA ASP A 213 -13.14 -36.10 24.88
C ASP A 213 -12.89 -35.60 26.33
N GLN A 214 -11.87 -34.76 26.52
CA GLN A 214 -11.47 -34.19 27.82
C GLN A 214 -11.97 -32.76 28.04
N LEU A 215 -12.61 -32.15 27.04
CA LEU A 215 -13.05 -30.76 27.14
C LEU A 215 -14.22 -30.65 28.12
N ALA A 216 -13.93 -30.19 29.33
CA ALA A 216 -14.95 -29.83 30.31
C ALA A 216 -15.37 -28.36 30.11
N LEU A 217 -16.64 -28.17 29.74
CA LEU A 217 -17.29 -26.86 29.79
C LEU A 217 -17.28 -26.32 31.24
N GLY A 218 -17.09 -25.00 31.40
CA GLY A 218 -16.82 -24.35 32.69
C GLY A 218 -15.38 -24.49 33.21
N GLY A 219 -14.53 -25.26 32.52
CA GLY A 219 -13.12 -25.44 32.88
C GLY A 219 -12.21 -24.27 32.46
N PRO A 220 -10.99 -24.19 33.01
CA PRO A 220 -10.00 -23.18 32.65
C PRO A 220 -9.64 -23.19 31.16
N LEU A 221 -9.71 -24.37 30.53
CA LEU A 221 -9.44 -24.52 29.12
C LEU A 221 -10.54 -23.91 28.24
N ALA A 222 -11.81 -24.12 28.58
CA ALA A 222 -12.94 -23.51 27.89
C ALA A 222 -12.96 -21.98 28.07
N ALA A 223 -12.58 -21.50 29.26
CA ALA A 223 -12.47 -20.07 29.56
C ALA A 223 -11.39 -19.35 28.73
N SER A 224 -10.36 -20.07 28.25
CA SER A 224 -9.31 -19.50 27.40
C SER A 224 -9.86 -18.89 26.10
N ALA A 225 -11.01 -19.40 25.61
CA ALA A 225 -11.67 -18.94 24.39
C ALA A 225 -12.22 -17.52 24.50
N LEU A 226 -12.34 -17.00 25.72
CA LEU A 226 -12.89 -15.67 26.00
C LEU A 226 -11.81 -14.58 25.95
N ALA A 227 -10.53 -14.94 26.10
CA ALA A 227 -9.42 -13.99 26.18
C ALA A 227 -9.14 -13.29 24.85
N GLY A 228 -9.10 -14.05 23.74
CA GLY A 228 -8.87 -13.50 22.40
C GLY A 228 -9.93 -12.46 21.99
N PRO A 229 -11.23 -12.80 21.99
CA PRO A 229 -12.31 -11.86 21.65
C PRO A 229 -12.32 -10.62 22.55
N LEU A 230 -12.03 -10.76 23.84
CA LEU A 230 -11.93 -9.63 24.77
C LEU A 230 -10.82 -8.65 24.36
N VAL A 231 -9.62 -9.16 24.08
CA VAL A 231 -8.48 -8.34 23.64
C VAL A 231 -8.78 -7.67 22.30
N LEU A 232 -9.40 -8.39 21.35
CA LEU A 232 -9.83 -7.83 20.07
C LEU A 232 -10.89 -6.72 20.24
N GLY A 233 -11.87 -6.90 21.13
CA GLY A 233 -12.85 -5.87 21.48
C GLY A 233 -12.20 -4.62 22.10
N LEU A 234 -11.18 -4.81 22.93
CA LEU A 234 -10.41 -3.70 23.52
C LEU A 234 -9.74 -2.84 22.45
N VAL A 235 -9.22 -3.42 21.36
CA VAL A 235 -8.58 -2.68 20.25
C VAL A 235 -9.47 -1.53 19.77
N ALA A 236 -10.77 -1.77 19.63
CA ALA A 236 -11.74 -0.79 19.15
C ALA A 236 -12.13 0.27 20.19
N THR A 237 -11.77 0.12 21.46
CA THR A 237 -12.03 1.12 22.50
C THR A 237 -10.84 2.05 22.75
N LEU A 238 -9.69 1.75 22.15
CA LEU A 238 -8.46 2.49 22.41
C LEU A 238 -8.50 3.89 21.77
N PRO A 239 -7.88 4.90 22.40
CA PRO A 239 -8.04 6.32 22.03
C PRO A 239 -7.53 6.71 20.63
N ALA A 240 -6.88 5.79 19.92
CA ALA A 240 -6.09 6.07 18.73
C ALA A 240 -6.84 5.84 17.40
N ILE A 241 -8.07 5.32 17.43
CA ILE A 241 -8.87 4.95 16.25
C ILE A 241 -9.18 6.11 15.29
N PRO A 242 -9.51 7.33 15.76
CA PRO A 242 -9.71 8.47 14.87
C PRO A 242 -8.44 8.88 14.12
N LYS A 243 -7.25 8.55 14.66
CA LYS A 243 -5.94 8.99 14.13
C LYS A 243 -5.30 7.96 13.19
N VAL A 244 -5.48 6.67 13.46
CA VAL A 244 -5.00 5.55 12.61
C VAL A 244 -5.67 5.58 11.23
N THR A 245 -6.90 6.07 11.14
CA THR A 245 -7.60 6.25 9.85
C THR A 245 -7.33 7.60 9.18
N ALA A 246 -6.65 8.54 9.86
CA ALA A 246 -6.45 9.92 9.41
C ALA A 246 -5.03 10.24 8.93
N ALA A 247 -3.98 9.65 9.50
CA ALA A 247 -2.58 9.91 9.16
C ALA A 247 -2.00 8.91 8.13
N THR A 248 -0.92 9.20 7.40
CA THR A 248 -0.57 10.32 6.50
C THR A 248 0.27 9.71 5.38
N GLY A 249 0.28 10.31 4.19
CA GLY A 249 1.07 9.83 3.05
C GLY A 249 2.57 9.83 3.36
N GLU A 250 3.11 8.65 3.66
CA GLU A 250 4.55 8.38 3.48
C GLU A 250 4.89 8.47 1.98
N PRO A 251 6.04 9.05 1.62
CA PRO A 251 6.53 9.01 0.26
C PRO A 251 6.70 7.55 -0.20
N PHE A 252 6.21 7.26 -1.40
CA PHE A 252 6.24 5.93 -2.00
C PHE A 252 7.67 5.39 -2.04
N ARG A 253 7.92 4.29 -1.33
CA ARG A 253 9.18 3.52 -1.38
C ARG A 253 8.85 2.08 -1.74
N VAL A 254 9.37 1.63 -2.88
CA VAL A 254 9.33 0.21 -3.26
C VAL A 254 10.37 -0.53 -2.43
N HIS A 255 9.91 -1.39 -1.53
CA HIS A 255 10.78 -2.29 -0.79
C HIS A 255 10.92 -3.60 -1.56
N TRP A 256 12.14 -4.13 -1.71
CA TRP A 256 12.37 -5.43 -2.38
C TRP A 256 11.52 -6.57 -1.78
N SER A 257 11.24 -6.53 -0.48
CA SER A 257 10.35 -7.49 0.20
C SER A 257 8.92 -7.52 -0.33
N GLN A 258 8.43 -6.42 -0.91
CA GLN A 258 7.08 -6.36 -1.51
C GLN A 258 7.03 -7.10 -2.84
N ILE A 259 8.06 -6.94 -3.68
CA ILE A 259 8.16 -7.63 -4.98
C ILE A 259 8.35 -9.14 -4.77
N PHE A 260 9.30 -9.52 -3.90
CA PHE A 260 9.54 -10.92 -3.57
C PHE A 260 8.33 -11.55 -2.87
N GLY A 261 7.65 -10.81 -2.00
CA GLY A 261 6.43 -11.28 -1.35
C GLY A 261 5.31 -11.54 -2.36
N LEU A 262 5.06 -10.64 -3.31
CA LEU A 262 4.04 -10.84 -4.35
C LEU A 262 4.31 -12.08 -5.22
N LEU A 263 5.57 -12.25 -5.64
CA LEU A 263 6.01 -13.44 -6.38
C LEU A 263 5.77 -14.72 -5.56
N PHE A 264 6.15 -14.71 -4.28
CA PHE A 264 5.95 -15.85 -3.39
C PHE A 264 4.48 -16.19 -3.21
N ALA A 265 3.62 -15.19 -2.99
CA ALA A 265 2.17 -15.39 -2.85
C ALA A 265 1.51 -15.94 -4.11
N ALA A 266 1.95 -15.50 -5.29
CA ALA A 266 1.48 -16.03 -6.56
C ALA A 266 1.92 -17.47 -6.80
N LEU A 267 3.09 -17.85 -6.28
CA LEU A 267 3.62 -19.21 -6.41
C LEU A 267 2.86 -20.24 -5.57
N ILE A 268 2.30 -19.84 -4.42
CA ILE A 268 1.62 -20.77 -3.49
C ILE A 268 0.41 -21.48 -4.13
N PRO A 269 -0.64 -20.78 -4.61
CA PRO A 269 -1.82 -21.45 -5.16
C PRO A 269 -1.51 -22.10 -6.52
N LEU A 270 -0.57 -21.54 -7.28
CA LEU A 270 -0.07 -22.16 -8.53
C LEU A 270 0.65 -23.48 -8.26
N GLY A 271 1.55 -23.51 -7.27
CA GLY A 271 2.24 -24.72 -6.84
C GLY A 271 1.28 -25.78 -6.30
N ALA A 272 0.28 -25.35 -5.51
CA ALA A 272 -0.81 -26.22 -5.05
C ALA A 272 -1.59 -26.83 -6.23
N LEU A 273 -1.92 -26.03 -7.25
CA LEU A 273 -2.61 -26.50 -8.45
C LEU A 273 -1.76 -27.51 -9.25
N ILE A 274 -0.46 -27.25 -9.42
CA ILE A 274 0.48 -28.16 -10.10
C ILE A 274 0.59 -29.49 -9.32
N LEU A 275 0.72 -29.43 -8.00
CA LEU A 275 0.77 -30.63 -7.15
C LEU A 275 -0.53 -31.43 -7.23
N MET A 276 -1.70 -30.78 -7.27
CA MET A 276 -2.98 -31.46 -7.49
C MET A 276 -3.02 -32.18 -8.84
N LEU A 277 -2.59 -31.51 -9.91
CA LEU A 277 -2.58 -32.10 -11.25
C LEU A 277 -1.58 -33.26 -11.35
N ALA A 278 -0.41 -33.15 -10.71
CA ALA A 278 0.63 -34.17 -10.74
C ALA A 278 0.32 -35.41 -9.89
N SER A 279 -0.38 -35.23 -8.76
CA SER A 279 -0.74 -36.33 -7.87
C SER A 279 -1.98 -37.11 -8.32
N GLY A 280 -2.78 -36.57 -9.23
CA GLY A 280 -4.02 -37.20 -9.71
C GLY A 280 -5.11 -37.34 -8.64
N LEU A 281 -4.88 -36.82 -7.43
CA LEU A 281 -5.79 -36.83 -6.27
C LEU A 281 -6.68 -35.58 -6.26
N SER A 282 -7.15 -35.15 -7.43
CA SER A 282 -7.88 -33.89 -7.55
C SER A 282 -9.37 -34.11 -7.42
N SER A 283 -9.89 -33.72 -6.28
CA SER A 283 -11.32 -33.56 -6.16
C SER A 283 -11.87 -32.32 -6.85
N MET A 284 -13.12 -32.41 -7.35
CA MET A 284 -13.73 -31.35 -8.14
C MET A 284 -13.92 -30.05 -7.35
N SER A 285 -14.33 -30.09 -6.07
CA SER A 285 -14.49 -28.87 -5.27
C SER A 285 -13.13 -28.21 -4.95
N SER A 286 -12.12 -29.01 -4.60
CA SER A 286 -10.75 -28.54 -4.35
C SER A 286 -10.14 -27.89 -5.59
N PHE A 287 -10.35 -28.50 -6.75
CA PHE A 287 -9.85 -27.99 -8.03
C PHE A 287 -10.48 -26.64 -8.37
N ILE A 288 -11.80 -26.49 -8.18
CA ILE A 288 -12.51 -25.23 -8.42
C ILE A 288 -11.99 -24.12 -7.49
N VAL A 289 -11.90 -24.37 -6.18
CA VAL A 289 -11.49 -23.36 -5.20
C VAL A 289 -10.05 -22.90 -5.42
N VAL A 290 -9.11 -23.84 -5.60
CA VAL A 290 -7.69 -23.50 -5.84
C VAL A 290 -7.51 -22.80 -7.19
N SER A 291 -8.27 -23.18 -8.22
CA SER A 291 -8.24 -22.50 -9.52
C SER A 291 -8.73 -21.05 -9.42
N ILE A 292 -9.87 -20.81 -8.77
CA ILE A 292 -10.39 -19.45 -8.55
C ILE A 292 -9.38 -18.62 -7.75
N ALA A 293 -8.84 -19.17 -6.66
CA ALA A 293 -7.83 -18.49 -5.86
C ALA A 293 -6.57 -18.15 -6.67
N THR A 294 -6.09 -19.09 -7.51
CA THR A 294 -4.94 -18.87 -8.40
C THR A 294 -5.21 -17.74 -9.38
N VAL A 295 -6.36 -17.76 -10.06
CA VAL A 295 -6.75 -16.69 -11.02
C VAL A 295 -6.86 -15.35 -10.31
N CYS A 296 -7.53 -15.28 -9.16
CA CYS A 296 -7.64 -14.06 -8.38
C CYS A 296 -6.27 -13.51 -7.97
N VAL A 297 -5.38 -14.36 -7.46
CA VAL A 297 -4.03 -13.96 -7.03
C VAL A 297 -3.22 -13.45 -8.22
N ILE A 298 -3.25 -14.13 -9.38
CA ILE A 298 -2.54 -13.70 -10.58
C ILE A 298 -3.08 -12.35 -11.09
N VAL A 299 -4.39 -12.19 -11.22
CA VAL A 299 -5.01 -10.94 -11.70
C VAL A 299 -4.66 -9.78 -10.77
N LEU A 300 -4.76 -9.99 -9.45
CA LEU A 300 -4.41 -8.98 -8.46
C LEU A 300 -2.91 -8.65 -8.47
N ALA A 301 -2.04 -9.64 -8.66
CA ALA A 301 -0.59 -9.44 -8.77
C ALA A 301 -0.21 -8.68 -10.04
N LEU A 302 -0.82 -8.99 -11.19
CA LEU A 302 -0.61 -8.27 -12.45
C LEU A 302 -1.09 -6.82 -12.36
N ALA A 303 -2.31 -6.61 -11.83
CA ALA A 303 -2.85 -5.28 -11.60
C ALA A 303 -1.95 -4.45 -10.67
N ARG A 304 -1.35 -5.09 -9.66
CA ARG A 304 -0.36 -4.47 -8.77
C ARG A 304 0.93 -4.11 -9.52
N MET A 305 1.46 -5.03 -10.31
CA MET A 305 2.70 -4.83 -11.07
C MET A 305 2.58 -3.67 -12.07
N TRP A 306 1.49 -3.63 -12.83
CA TRP A 306 1.21 -2.54 -13.78
C TRP A 306 1.27 -1.16 -13.11
N ARG A 307 0.66 -1.03 -11.93
CA ARG A 307 0.67 0.23 -11.17
C ARG A 307 2.04 0.59 -10.63
N LEU A 308 2.82 -0.39 -10.18
CA LEU A 308 4.20 -0.14 -9.73
C LEU A 308 5.06 0.39 -10.88
N VAL A 309 4.93 -0.21 -12.07
CA VAL A 309 5.65 0.24 -13.28
C VAL A 309 5.23 1.65 -13.67
N ASP A 310 3.92 1.93 -13.68
CA ASP A 310 3.39 3.26 -14.04
C ASP A 310 3.89 4.35 -13.08
N GLN A 311 3.92 4.07 -11.78
CA GLN A 311 4.45 5.00 -10.77
C GLN A 311 5.96 5.23 -10.91
N VAL A 312 6.74 4.17 -11.18
CA VAL A 312 8.18 4.30 -11.42
C VAL A 312 8.43 5.13 -12.67
N ARG A 313 7.65 4.93 -13.73
CA ARG A 313 7.76 5.68 -14.98
C ARG A 313 7.54 7.17 -14.76
N LEU A 314 6.44 7.55 -14.08
CA LEU A 314 6.13 8.95 -13.77
C LEU A 314 7.23 9.63 -12.93
N LEU A 315 7.76 8.94 -11.91
CA LEU A 315 8.85 9.48 -11.09
C LEU A 315 10.15 9.64 -11.89
N THR A 316 10.41 8.72 -12.83
CA THR A 316 11.61 8.77 -13.67
C THR A 316 11.51 9.92 -14.66
N GLU A 317 10.34 10.13 -15.27
CA GLU A 317 10.06 11.28 -16.14
C GLU A 317 10.21 12.60 -15.38
N GLN A 318 9.60 12.74 -14.20
CA GLN A 318 9.73 13.95 -13.37
C GLN A 318 11.18 14.24 -12.96
N ARG A 319 11.93 13.22 -12.54
CA ARG A 319 13.36 13.38 -12.20
C ARG A 319 14.20 13.74 -13.43
N GLY A 320 13.87 13.20 -14.60
CA GLY A 320 14.49 13.57 -15.87
C GLY A 320 14.29 15.05 -16.17
N HIS A 321 13.04 15.53 -16.14
CA HIS A 321 12.71 16.94 -16.36
C HIS A 321 13.35 17.87 -15.33
N ALA A 322 13.28 17.54 -14.04
CA ALA A 322 13.89 18.37 -12.99
C ALA A 322 15.42 18.44 -13.12
N ARG A 323 16.07 17.33 -13.49
CA ARG A 323 17.51 17.30 -13.73
C ARG A 323 17.91 18.10 -14.95
N LEU A 324 17.15 18.00 -16.05
CA LEU A 324 17.36 18.81 -17.25
C LEU A 324 17.16 20.30 -16.95
N ALA A 325 16.08 20.67 -16.26
CA ALA A 325 15.82 22.04 -15.84
C ALA A 325 16.96 22.59 -14.96
N ALA A 326 17.42 21.84 -13.96
CA ALA A 326 18.55 22.24 -13.12
C ALA A 326 19.87 22.38 -13.89
N MET A 327 20.12 21.56 -14.92
CA MET A 327 21.29 21.71 -15.79
C MET A 327 21.23 23.00 -16.61
N VAL A 328 20.05 23.37 -17.11
CA VAL A 328 19.84 24.62 -17.85
C VAL A 328 19.94 25.84 -16.91
N GLU A 329 19.36 25.76 -15.70
CA GLU A 329 19.40 26.85 -14.71
C GLU A 329 20.81 27.19 -14.22
N HIS A 330 21.72 26.21 -14.18
CA HIS A 330 23.09 26.38 -13.72
C HIS A 330 24.14 26.50 -14.85
N SER A 331 23.71 26.50 -16.12
CA SER A 331 24.60 26.81 -17.23
C SER A 331 24.89 28.32 -17.29
N SER A 332 26.16 28.70 -17.42
CA SER A 332 26.58 30.09 -17.65
C SER A 332 26.24 30.58 -19.07
N ASP A 333 25.93 29.66 -19.97
CA ASP A 333 25.58 29.96 -21.35
C ASP A 333 24.13 30.49 -21.40
N VAL A 334 23.91 31.54 -22.18
CA VAL A 334 22.56 32.07 -22.42
C VAL A 334 21.88 31.16 -23.44
N VAL A 335 20.79 30.52 -23.07
CA VAL A 335 19.92 29.78 -23.99
C VAL A 335 18.64 30.59 -24.24
N LEU A 336 18.32 30.83 -25.52
CA LEU A 336 17.06 31.39 -25.98
C LEU A 336 16.36 30.37 -26.89
N LEU A 337 15.05 30.22 -26.72
CA LEU A 337 14.18 29.45 -27.61
C LEU A 337 13.23 30.43 -28.29
N ALA A 338 13.21 30.40 -29.62
CA ALA A 338 12.38 31.24 -30.45
C ALA A 338 11.48 30.42 -31.38
N ASP A 339 10.43 31.05 -31.92
CA ASP A 339 9.65 30.50 -33.03
C ASP A 339 10.45 30.51 -34.35
N ASP A 340 9.81 30.03 -35.42
CA ASP A 340 10.35 29.98 -36.78
C ASP A 340 10.62 31.38 -37.37
N GLU A 341 10.00 32.41 -36.81
CA GLU A 341 10.16 33.81 -37.17
C GLU A 341 11.24 34.52 -36.34
N GLY A 342 11.81 33.85 -35.32
CA GLY A 342 12.89 34.37 -34.49
C GLY A 342 12.44 35.17 -33.26
N HIS A 343 11.17 35.14 -32.89
CA HIS A 343 10.66 35.74 -31.66
C HIS A 343 10.83 34.79 -30.48
N VAL A 344 11.41 35.30 -29.40
CA VAL A 344 11.79 34.52 -28.22
C VAL A 344 10.57 34.15 -27.39
N ASN A 345 10.34 32.85 -27.21
CA ASN A 345 9.28 32.31 -26.36
C ASN A 345 9.81 31.88 -24.98
N TYR A 346 11.11 31.60 -24.87
CA TYR A 346 11.76 31.28 -23.60
C TYR A 346 13.19 31.80 -23.56
N ALA A 347 13.58 32.35 -22.41
CA ALA A 347 14.95 32.77 -22.12
C ALA A 347 15.41 32.12 -20.81
N SER A 348 16.61 31.53 -20.82
CA SER A 348 17.24 30.95 -19.64
C SER A 348 17.66 32.01 -18.61
N PRO A 349 17.81 31.64 -17.31
CA PRO A 349 18.35 32.54 -16.27
C PRO A 349 19.74 33.09 -16.59
N GLY A 350 20.53 32.37 -17.40
CA GLY A 350 21.83 32.82 -17.89
C GLY A 350 21.77 34.18 -18.60
N LEU A 351 20.61 34.55 -19.20
CA LEU A 351 20.43 35.87 -19.81
C LEU A 351 20.65 37.00 -18.80
N ARG A 352 20.16 36.84 -17.56
CA ARG A 352 20.37 37.83 -16.49
C ARG A 352 21.82 37.85 -16.02
N ALA A 353 22.42 36.67 -15.87
CA ALA A 353 23.78 36.53 -15.36
C ALA A 353 24.84 37.08 -16.34
N THR A 354 24.63 36.88 -17.64
CA THR A 354 25.62 37.17 -18.68
C THR A 354 25.35 38.48 -19.42
N LEU A 355 24.08 38.84 -19.65
CA LEU A 355 23.68 40.03 -20.42
C LEU A 355 22.89 41.05 -19.59
N GLY A 356 22.54 40.77 -18.33
CA GLY A 356 21.88 41.71 -17.43
C GLY A 356 20.39 41.93 -17.71
N TYR A 357 19.81 41.27 -18.71
CA TYR A 357 18.37 41.37 -19.00
C TYR A 357 17.54 40.43 -18.14
N ASP A 358 16.32 40.84 -17.82
CA ASP A 358 15.36 39.99 -17.13
C ASP A 358 14.74 38.97 -18.10
N PRO A 359 14.90 37.64 -17.89
CA PRO A 359 14.40 36.60 -18.80
C PRO A 359 12.89 36.66 -19.02
N GLU A 360 12.11 36.99 -17.99
CA GLU A 360 10.64 37.09 -18.11
C GLU A 360 10.21 38.26 -19.00
N SER A 361 10.98 39.35 -18.99
CA SER A 361 10.73 40.54 -19.83
C SER A 361 11.19 40.39 -21.29
N TRP A 362 11.92 39.32 -21.60
CA TRP A 362 12.52 39.11 -22.92
C TRP A 362 11.64 38.29 -23.87
N SER A 363 10.50 37.78 -23.39
CA SER A 363 9.53 37.09 -24.24
C SER A 363 8.93 38.03 -25.29
N GLY A 364 8.80 37.54 -26.53
CA GLY A 364 8.28 38.27 -27.68
C GLY A 364 9.29 39.17 -28.41
N ARG A 365 10.51 39.33 -27.89
CA ARG A 365 11.58 40.08 -28.59
C ARG A 365 12.26 39.22 -29.64
N HIS A 366 12.90 39.85 -30.62
CA HIS A 366 13.62 39.11 -31.65
C HIS A 366 15.01 38.68 -31.15
N LEU A 367 15.48 37.49 -31.56
CA LEU A 367 16.83 36.99 -31.26
C LEU A 367 17.97 37.94 -31.65
N PHE A 368 17.72 38.91 -32.55
CA PHE A 368 18.71 39.86 -33.02
C PHE A 368 18.75 41.15 -32.21
N ASP A 369 17.81 41.35 -31.27
CA ASP A 369 17.76 42.56 -30.44
C ASP A 369 18.86 42.57 -29.37
N VAL A 370 19.51 41.43 -29.16
CA VAL A 370 20.67 41.25 -28.27
C VAL A 370 22.00 41.43 -29.01
N VAL A 371 21.99 41.44 -30.36
CA VAL A 371 23.20 41.56 -31.19
C VAL A 371 23.51 43.03 -31.45
N ILE A 372 24.79 43.41 -31.45
CA ILE A 372 25.22 44.77 -31.80
C ILE A 372 24.87 45.10 -33.25
N ASP A 373 24.62 46.38 -33.56
CA ASP A 373 24.21 46.81 -34.89
C ASP A 373 25.22 46.41 -35.98
N GLU A 374 26.53 46.44 -35.69
CA GLU A 374 27.58 46.08 -36.65
C GLU A 374 27.54 44.60 -37.07
N ASP A 375 27.12 43.71 -36.17
CA ASP A 375 27.09 42.27 -36.40
C ASP A 375 25.69 41.77 -36.82
N ARG A 376 24.67 42.62 -36.78
CA ARG A 376 23.26 42.26 -37.03
C ARG A 376 23.04 41.66 -38.41
N GLU A 377 23.56 42.28 -39.46
CA GLU A 377 23.43 41.74 -40.83
C GLU A 377 24.14 40.39 -40.99
N ALA A 378 25.29 40.21 -40.33
CA ALA A 378 26.01 38.95 -40.36
C ALA A 378 25.20 37.84 -39.68
N ALA A 379 24.61 38.12 -38.52
CA ALA A 379 23.75 37.20 -37.79
C ALA A 379 22.49 36.83 -38.60
N VAL A 380 21.85 37.80 -39.28
CA VAL A 380 20.71 37.54 -40.17
C VAL A 380 21.08 36.55 -41.27
N ARG A 381 22.23 36.75 -41.95
CA ARG A 381 22.71 35.79 -42.97
C ARG A 381 22.95 34.39 -42.41
N GLN A 382 23.40 34.27 -41.16
CA GLN A 382 23.54 32.95 -40.51
C GLN A 382 22.19 32.28 -40.29
N PHE A 383 21.21 33.06 -39.85
CA PHE A 383 19.86 32.58 -39.61
C PHE A 383 19.16 32.16 -40.91
N GLU A 384 19.32 32.91 -42.00
CA GLU A 384 18.83 32.51 -43.34
C GLU A 384 19.44 31.16 -43.77
N ARG A 385 20.76 30.97 -43.57
CA ARG A 385 21.42 29.68 -43.84
C ARG A 385 20.89 28.55 -42.97
N LEU A 386 20.58 28.83 -41.70
CA LEU A 386 19.99 27.87 -40.78
C LEU A 386 18.60 27.41 -41.26
N VAL A 387 17.78 28.36 -41.73
CA VAL A 387 16.46 28.06 -42.30
C VAL A 387 16.61 27.21 -43.57
N GLU A 388 17.58 27.53 -44.42
CA GLU A 388 17.88 26.77 -45.65
C GLU A 388 18.31 25.31 -45.35
N TYR A 389 19.05 25.08 -44.27
CA TYR A 389 19.41 23.72 -43.82
C TYR A 389 18.22 22.90 -43.29
N GLY A 390 17.12 23.55 -42.90
CA GLY A 390 15.92 22.90 -42.40
C GLY A 390 16.12 22.22 -41.03
N HIS A 391 15.22 21.28 -40.72
CA HIS A 391 15.19 20.60 -39.43
C HIS A 391 16.50 19.84 -39.14
N GLY A 392 17.09 20.10 -37.97
CA GLY A 392 18.38 19.55 -37.53
C GLY A 392 19.60 20.34 -38.01
N GLY A 393 19.41 21.39 -38.82
CA GLY A 393 20.47 22.31 -39.22
C GLY A 393 21.06 23.03 -38.01
N THR A 394 22.37 23.29 -38.04
CA THR A 394 23.08 24.05 -37.00
C THR A 394 24.07 25.02 -37.65
N VAL A 395 24.13 26.24 -37.15
CA VAL A 395 25.14 27.25 -37.52
C VAL A 395 25.89 27.72 -36.28
N GLU A 396 27.18 28.01 -36.44
CA GLU A 396 28.05 28.52 -35.38
C GLU A 396 28.82 29.74 -35.90
N PHE A 397 28.83 30.82 -35.12
CA PHE A 397 29.50 32.08 -35.46
C PHE A 397 29.80 32.92 -34.22
N GLU A 398 30.74 33.86 -34.33
CA GLU A 398 30.94 34.89 -33.29
C GLU A 398 30.07 36.11 -33.56
N ALA A 399 29.53 36.70 -32.50
CA ALA A 399 28.83 37.98 -32.55
C ALA A 399 29.09 38.81 -31.29
N GLY A 400 29.09 40.13 -31.44
CA GLY A 400 28.99 41.09 -30.35
C GLY A 400 27.55 41.17 -29.84
N LEU A 401 27.40 41.10 -28.52
CA LEU A 401 26.13 41.19 -27.83
C LEU A 401 26.08 42.47 -26.97
N ILE A 402 24.90 43.06 -26.85
CA ILE A 402 24.66 44.25 -26.03
C ILE A 402 24.22 43.80 -24.63
N HIS A 403 25.01 44.14 -23.61
CA HIS A 403 24.62 43.98 -22.21
C HIS A 403 23.65 45.10 -21.79
N ALA A 404 22.81 44.87 -20.77
CA ALA A 404 21.80 45.81 -20.29
C ALA A 404 22.36 47.16 -19.75
N ASP A 405 23.66 47.23 -19.47
CA ASP A 405 24.38 48.45 -19.08
C ASP A 405 25.00 49.20 -20.28
N GLY A 406 24.83 48.67 -21.51
CA GLY A 406 25.37 49.21 -22.75
C GLY A 406 26.76 48.68 -23.13
N GLN A 407 27.39 47.82 -22.33
CA GLN A 407 28.68 47.21 -22.68
C GLN A 407 28.54 46.15 -23.77
N HIS A 408 29.57 46.03 -24.61
CA HIS A 408 29.62 45.00 -25.65
C HIS A 408 30.33 43.76 -25.11
N ARG A 409 29.72 42.59 -25.30
CA ARG A 409 30.28 41.27 -24.96
C ARG A 409 30.54 40.49 -26.23
N LYS A 410 31.67 39.78 -26.32
CA LYS A 410 31.88 38.84 -27.42
C LYS A 410 31.31 37.49 -27.03
N ALA A 411 30.43 36.93 -27.87
CA ALA A 411 29.91 35.60 -27.66
C ALA A 411 30.18 34.69 -28.85
N ASN A 412 30.42 33.41 -28.56
CA ASN A 412 30.25 32.35 -29.53
C ASN A 412 28.77 31.95 -29.55
N VAL A 413 28.16 31.94 -30.72
CA VAL A 413 26.72 31.73 -30.92
C VAL A 413 26.52 30.45 -31.70
N VAL A 414 25.80 29.50 -31.12
CA VAL A 414 25.36 28.27 -31.78
C VAL A 414 23.85 28.33 -31.91
N VAL A 415 23.34 28.22 -33.14
CA VAL A 415 21.89 28.25 -33.40
C VAL A 415 21.49 26.96 -34.11
N ALA A 416 20.52 26.25 -33.55
CA ALA A 416 19.99 25.00 -34.09
C ALA A 416 18.51 25.16 -34.45
N ASN A 417 18.13 24.68 -35.63
CA ASN A 417 16.75 24.66 -36.10
C ASN A 417 16.11 23.31 -35.72
N LEU A 418 15.21 23.34 -34.74
CA LEU A 418 14.48 22.18 -34.27
C LEU A 418 12.97 22.29 -34.61
N VAL A 419 12.57 23.24 -35.46
CA VAL A 419 11.16 23.41 -35.88
C VAL A 419 10.63 22.11 -36.46
N GLY A 420 9.44 21.68 -36.03
CA GLY A 420 8.82 20.40 -36.36
C GLY A 420 9.34 19.19 -35.57
N GLY A 421 10.19 19.41 -34.56
CA GLY A 421 10.74 18.36 -33.70
C GLY A 421 9.78 17.88 -32.59
N ALA A 422 9.86 16.60 -32.23
CA ALA A 422 9.01 16.02 -31.19
C ALA A 422 9.36 16.45 -29.76
N ALA A 423 10.60 16.89 -29.51
CA ALA A 423 11.09 17.29 -28.19
C ALA A 423 11.12 18.81 -27.97
N VAL A 424 11.40 19.57 -29.03
CA VAL A 424 11.43 21.03 -29.07
C VAL A 424 10.94 21.43 -30.46
N ASP A 425 10.01 22.38 -30.53
CA ASP A 425 9.48 22.93 -31.77
C ASP A 425 9.84 24.43 -31.81
N GLY A 426 10.93 24.77 -32.49
CA GLY A 426 11.47 26.12 -32.51
C GLY A 426 12.97 26.20 -32.82
N ILE A 427 13.51 27.41 -32.75
CA ILE A 427 14.93 27.71 -32.95
C ILE A 427 15.61 27.89 -31.60
N VAL A 428 16.66 27.10 -31.33
CA VAL A 428 17.43 27.18 -30.09
C VAL A 428 18.73 27.92 -30.36
N ALA A 429 18.92 29.08 -29.72
CA ALA A 429 20.16 29.86 -29.76
C ALA A 429 20.88 29.77 -28.42
N THR A 430 22.15 29.36 -28.45
CA THR A 430 23.02 29.31 -27.28
C THR A 430 24.16 30.32 -27.46
N PHE A 431 24.31 31.23 -26.50
CA PHE A 431 25.36 32.24 -26.48
C PHE A 431 26.32 31.95 -25.33
N ARG A 432 27.59 31.75 -25.64
CA ARG A 432 28.67 31.62 -24.65
C ARG A 432 29.53 32.87 -24.68
N ASP A 433 29.62 33.59 -23.55
CA ASP A 433 30.55 34.73 -23.42
C ASP A 433 32.00 34.22 -23.51
N VAL A 434 32.74 34.71 -24.49
CA VAL A 434 34.16 34.42 -24.73
C VAL A 434 35.04 35.66 -24.56
N THR A 435 34.51 36.73 -23.97
CA THR A 435 35.20 38.02 -23.82
C THR A 435 36.52 37.86 -23.05
N GLU A 436 36.50 37.19 -21.89
CA GLU A 436 37.71 36.98 -21.08
C GLU A 436 38.72 36.07 -21.80
N GLN A 437 38.25 34.97 -22.40
CA GLN A 437 39.09 34.04 -23.16
C GLN A 437 39.80 34.76 -24.32
N ARG A 438 39.09 35.57 -25.10
CA ARG A 438 39.66 36.32 -26.23
C ARG A 438 40.61 37.43 -25.77
N ASN A 439 40.36 38.05 -24.62
CA ASN A 439 41.26 39.04 -24.05
C ASN A 439 42.58 38.39 -23.59
N LEU A 440 42.52 37.20 -22.99
CA LEU A 440 43.69 36.39 -22.62
C LEU A 440 44.47 35.93 -23.86
N GLU A 441 43.79 35.42 -24.89
CA GLU A 441 44.42 35.02 -26.15
C GLU A 441 45.16 36.18 -26.82
N ARG A 442 44.57 37.38 -26.86
CA ARG A 442 45.22 38.59 -27.39
C ARG A 442 46.45 39.00 -26.58
N GLN A 443 46.41 38.87 -25.25
CA GLN A 443 47.56 39.17 -24.40
C GLN A 443 48.70 38.17 -24.60
N LEU A 444 48.38 36.91 -24.85
CA LEU A 444 49.35 35.85 -25.11
C LEU A 444 49.92 35.88 -26.55
N SER A 445 49.14 36.33 -27.54
CA SER A 445 49.59 36.45 -28.93
C SER A 445 50.47 37.68 -29.19
N HIS A 446 50.50 38.64 -28.26
CA HIS A 446 51.34 39.85 -28.32
C HIS A 446 52.62 39.76 -27.46
N ARG A 447 52.95 38.57 -26.95
CA ARG A 447 54.27 38.21 -26.45
C ARG A 447 54.98 37.33 -27.46
#